data_AF-A0ABD5W7D0-F1
#
_entry.id   AF-A0ABD5W7D0-F1
#
_cell.length_a   1.000
_cell.length_b   1.000
_cell.length_c   1.000
_cell.angle_alpha   90.00
_cell.angle_beta   90.00
_cell.angle_gamma   90.00
#
_symmetry.space_group_name_H-M   'P 1'
#
loop_
_entity.id
_entity.type
_entity.pdbx_description
1 polymer ?
#
loop_
_entity_poly.entity_id
_entity_poly.type
_entity_poly.pdbx_seq_one_letter_code
_entity_poly.pdbx_strand_id
1 'polypeptide(L)'
;MASNNQRRVVEHILDEYEFADAFETVHAREPCLDSLALKKPEPTFLERAREDIGTRNPLYVGDKEKDIVAAQRAGMDVAFMRRDHNRTRSLETTPTHSVTDLDEVVGLATESVPPT
;
A
#
# COMPACT_ATOMS: atom_id res chain seq x y z
N MET A 1 -0.43 4.47 5.68
CA MET A 1 0.24 4.66 4.37
C MET A 1 1.63 4.03 4.37
N ALA A 2 2.04 3.36 3.29
CA ALA A 2 3.41 2.83 3.12
C ALA A 2 4.00 3.22 1.76
N SER A 3 5.14 3.93 1.75
CA SER A 3 5.72 4.54 0.53
C SER A 3 7.23 4.33 0.40
N ASN A 4 7.71 4.09 -0.82
CA ASN A 4 9.16 4.06 -1.12
C ASN A 4 9.77 5.47 -1.24
N ASN A 5 8.95 6.52 -1.22
CA ASN A 5 9.42 7.91 -1.33
C ASN A 5 9.99 8.40 0.00
N GLN A 6 10.73 9.52 -0.03
CA GLN A 6 11.26 10.12 1.20
C GLN A 6 10.13 10.66 2.08
N ARG A 7 10.26 10.48 3.39
CA ARG A 7 9.27 10.93 4.38
C ARG A 7 8.91 12.41 4.20
N ARG A 8 9.91 13.29 4.08
CA ARG A 8 9.68 14.72 3.82
C ARG A 8 8.79 15.03 2.60
N VAL A 9 8.85 14.19 1.56
CA VAL A 9 8.04 14.39 0.34
C VAL A 9 6.62 13.89 0.57
N VAL A 10 6.48 12.77 1.29
CA VAL A 10 5.16 12.24 1.67
C VAL A 10 4.46 13.21 2.62
N GLU A 11 5.13 13.67 3.67
CA GLU A 11 4.59 14.64 4.62
C GLU A 11 4.17 15.93 3.93
N HIS A 12 5.00 16.46 3.01
CA HIS A 12 4.63 17.66 2.25
C HIS A 12 3.38 17.45 1.40
N ILE A 13 3.23 16.30 0.73
CA ILE A 13 2.02 16.00 -0.06
C ILE A 13 0.80 15.85 0.86
N LEU A 14 0.95 15.21 2.01
CA LEU A 14 -0.17 15.06 2.96
C LEU A 14 -0.62 16.39 3.54
N ASP A 15 0.31 17.31 3.79
CA ASP A 15 0.04 18.67 4.24
C ASP A 15 -0.63 19.51 3.14
N GLU A 16 -0.04 19.54 1.94
CA GLU A 16 -0.55 20.33 0.81
C GLU A 16 -1.98 19.97 0.41
N TYR A 17 -2.35 18.69 0.50
CA TYR A 17 -3.68 18.20 0.14
C TYR A 17 -4.58 17.94 1.36
N GLU A 18 -4.19 18.39 2.56
CA GLU A 18 -4.97 18.27 3.80
C GLU A 18 -5.42 16.82 4.10
N PHE A 19 -4.57 15.84 3.77
CA PHE A 19 -4.85 14.41 3.92
C PHE A 19 -4.17 13.77 5.13
N ALA A 20 -3.46 14.54 5.95
CA ALA A 20 -2.76 14.00 7.13
C ALA A 20 -3.72 13.21 8.05
N ASP A 21 -4.92 13.73 8.30
CA ASP A 21 -5.92 13.11 9.19
C ASP A 21 -6.58 11.85 8.60
N ALA A 22 -6.42 11.60 7.30
CA ALA A 22 -6.95 10.39 6.65
C ALA A 22 -6.09 9.13 6.92
N PHE A 23 -4.90 9.29 7.51
CA PHE A 23 -3.97 8.19 7.75
C PHE A 23 -3.57 8.10 9.22
N GLU A 24 -3.88 6.97 9.87
CA GLU A 24 -3.46 6.68 11.24
C GLU A 24 -1.93 6.53 11.38
N THR A 25 -1.28 5.97 10.37
CA THR A 25 0.18 5.76 10.34
C THR A 25 0.75 6.04 8.96
N VAL A 26 1.97 6.56 8.89
CA VAL A 26 2.70 6.85 7.64
C VAL A 26 4.14 6.31 7.72
N HIS A 27 4.39 5.23 6.99
CA HIS A 27 5.72 4.66 6.82
C HIS A 27 6.31 5.07 5.47
N ALA A 28 7.39 5.84 5.52
CA ALA A 28 8.10 6.35 4.36
C ALA A 28 9.61 6.35 4.62
N ARG A 29 10.38 6.52 3.56
CA ARG A 29 11.83 6.35 3.57
C ARG A 29 12.54 7.53 4.24
N GLU A 30 13.49 7.26 5.15
CA GLU A 30 14.41 8.29 5.64
C GLU A 30 15.36 8.80 4.54
N PRO A 31 15.88 10.04 4.61
CA PRO A 31 16.81 10.57 3.62
C PRO A 31 18.26 10.04 3.81
N CYS A 32 18.42 8.75 4.08
CA CYS A 32 19.73 8.07 4.22
C CYS A 32 19.87 6.91 3.23
N LEU A 33 21.10 6.40 3.04
CA LEU A 33 21.36 5.29 2.09
C LEU A 33 20.75 3.97 2.57
N ASP A 34 20.84 3.65 3.86
CA ASP A 34 20.36 2.38 4.43
C ASP A 34 18.87 2.14 4.15
N SER A 35 18.10 3.22 4.14
CA SER A 35 16.66 3.18 3.86
C SER A 35 16.33 2.70 2.43
N LEU A 36 17.29 2.68 1.50
CA LEU A 36 17.10 2.12 0.16
C LEU A 36 16.83 0.62 0.21
N ALA A 37 17.42 -0.08 1.18
CA ALA A 37 17.19 -1.50 1.41
C ALA A 37 15.76 -1.79 1.86
N LEU A 38 15.05 -0.80 2.44
CA LEU A 38 13.68 -0.96 2.94
C LEU A 38 12.61 -0.75 1.86
N LYS A 39 13.01 -0.40 0.64
CA LYS A 39 12.06 -0.17 -0.45
C LYS A 39 11.37 -1.48 -0.81
N LYS A 40 10.07 -1.39 -1.10
CA LYS A 40 9.34 -2.45 -1.81
C LYS A 40 10.18 -2.95 -3.00
N PRO A 41 10.38 -4.27 -3.15
CA PRO A 41 9.52 -5.34 -2.62
C PRO A 41 9.81 -5.79 -1.17
N GLU A 42 10.71 -5.15 -0.42
CA GLU A 42 10.81 -5.43 1.02
C GLU A 42 9.52 -5.03 1.76
N PRO A 43 8.98 -5.91 2.63
CA PRO A 43 7.66 -5.74 3.25
C PRO A 43 7.67 -4.80 4.46
N THR A 44 8.85 -4.34 4.91
CA THR A 44 9.03 -3.66 6.21
C THR A 44 8.06 -2.52 6.48
N PHE A 45 7.74 -1.67 5.48
CA PHE A 45 6.79 -0.57 5.68
C PHE A 45 5.33 -1.03 5.77
N LEU A 46 4.98 -2.16 5.15
CA LEU A 46 3.64 -2.74 5.25
C LEU A 46 3.47 -3.43 6.60
N GLU A 47 4.46 -4.21 7.03
CA GLU A 47 4.46 -4.90 8.32
C GLU A 47 4.29 -3.93 9.49
N ARG A 48 5.08 -2.85 9.51
CA ARG A 48 4.97 -1.80 10.53
C ARG A 48 3.61 -1.11 10.49
N ALA A 49 3.07 -0.82 9.30
CA ALA A 49 1.76 -0.22 9.18
C ALA A 49 0.66 -1.13 9.75
N ARG A 50 0.73 -2.45 9.51
CA ARG A 50 -0.21 -3.42 10.08
C ARG A 50 -0.06 -3.53 11.60
N GLU A 51 1.17 -3.50 12.11
CA GLU A 51 1.43 -3.52 13.56
C GLU A 51 0.84 -2.29 14.26
N ASP A 52 1.04 -1.09 13.70
CA ASP A 52 0.49 0.15 14.25
C ASP A 52 -1.05 0.13 14.28
N ILE A 53 -1.69 -0.31 13.18
CA ILE A 53 -3.15 -0.36 13.03
C ILE A 53 -3.76 -1.53 13.84
N GLY A 54 -2.99 -2.57 14.14
CA GLY A 54 -3.46 -3.74 14.90
C GLY A 54 -4.46 -4.64 14.14
N THR A 55 -4.50 -4.57 12.81
CA THR A 55 -5.43 -5.36 11.99
C THR A 55 -4.92 -6.77 11.65
N ARG A 56 -5.84 -7.73 11.51
CA ARG A 56 -5.53 -9.14 11.23
C ARG A 56 -5.56 -9.50 9.75
N ASN A 57 -6.48 -8.92 8.97
CA ASN A 57 -6.63 -9.20 7.55
C ASN A 57 -6.58 -7.89 6.72
N PRO A 58 -5.42 -7.22 6.65
CA PRO A 58 -5.29 -6.00 5.87
C PRO A 58 -5.37 -6.27 4.37
N LEU A 59 -6.07 -5.39 3.65
CA LEU A 59 -5.98 -5.27 2.19
C LEU A 59 -4.97 -4.16 1.84
N TYR A 60 -3.85 -4.53 1.21
CA TYR A 60 -2.90 -3.57 0.69
C TYR A 60 -3.29 -3.11 -0.72
N VAL A 61 -3.21 -1.80 -0.99
CA VAL A 61 -3.54 -1.24 -2.30
C VAL A 61 -2.28 -0.63 -2.92
N GLY A 62 -1.97 -1.01 -4.16
CA GLY A 62 -0.80 -0.51 -4.88
C GLY A 62 -0.95 -0.61 -6.39
N ASP A 63 -0.13 0.15 -7.12
CA ASP A 63 -0.20 0.27 -8.59
C ASP A 63 1.04 -0.30 -9.29
N LYS A 64 2.00 -0.84 -8.52
CA LYS A 64 3.24 -1.42 -9.05
C LYS A 64 3.34 -2.88 -8.66
N GLU A 65 3.95 -3.67 -9.53
CA GLU A 65 4.18 -5.10 -9.28
C GLU A 65 4.95 -5.38 -7.98
N LYS A 66 5.94 -4.54 -7.65
CA LYS A 66 6.65 -4.62 -6.37
C LYS A 66 5.75 -4.43 -5.14
N ASP A 67 4.59 -3.80 -5.31
CA ASP A 67 3.60 -3.63 -4.24
C ASP A 67 2.87 -4.95 -3.99
N ILE A 68 2.57 -5.70 -5.06
CA ILE A 68 2.05 -7.07 -5.00
C ILE A 68 3.04 -7.97 -4.26
N VAL A 69 4.31 -7.95 -4.67
CA VAL A 69 5.34 -8.78 -4.04
C VAL A 69 5.53 -8.42 -2.57
N ALA A 70 5.53 -7.12 -2.22
CA ALA A 70 5.65 -6.68 -0.82
C ALA A 70 4.47 -7.17 0.04
N ALA A 71 3.24 -7.07 -0.46
CA ALA A 71 2.05 -7.54 0.25
C ALA A 71 2.06 -9.07 0.42
N GLN A 72 2.41 -9.81 -0.62
CA GLN A 72 2.56 -11.28 -0.56
C GLN A 72 3.61 -11.70 0.47
N ARG A 73 4.77 -11.02 0.50
CA ARG A 73 5.81 -11.28 1.51
C ARG A 73 5.35 -10.97 2.94
N ALA A 74 4.51 -9.97 3.10
CA ALA A 74 3.92 -9.60 4.38
C ALA A 74 2.69 -10.45 4.76
N GLY A 75 2.28 -11.41 3.92
CA GLY A 75 1.10 -12.24 4.14
C GLY A 75 -0.22 -11.47 4.11
N MET A 76 -0.30 -10.41 3.30
CA MET A 76 -1.49 -9.55 3.16
C MET A 76 -2.18 -9.79 1.83
N ASP A 77 -3.51 -9.61 1.82
CA ASP A 77 -4.24 -9.49 0.56
C ASP A 77 -3.83 -8.21 -0.18
N VAL A 78 -3.87 -8.26 -1.51
CA VAL A 78 -3.49 -7.11 -2.34
C VAL A 78 -4.47 -6.83 -3.45
N ALA A 79 -4.91 -5.57 -3.52
CA ALA A 79 -5.62 -5.00 -4.65
C ALA A 79 -4.65 -4.24 -5.55
N PHE A 80 -4.42 -4.75 -6.76
CA PHE A 80 -3.63 -4.08 -7.78
C PHE A 80 -4.48 -3.07 -8.57
N MET A 81 -4.14 -1.80 -8.45
CA MET A 81 -4.81 -0.68 -9.10
C MET A 81 -4.32 -0.50 -10.54
N ARG A 82 -5.18 -0.84 -11.51
CA ARG A 82 -4.95 -0.61 -12.93
C ARG A 82 -5.26 0.85 -13.28
N ARG A 83 -4.26 1.56 -13.80
CA ARG A 83 -4.32 2.95 -14.28
C ARG A 83 -3.72 3.03 -15.68
N ASP A 84 -3.89 4.17 -16.35
CA ASP A 84 -3.39 4.37 -17.72
C ASP A 84 -1.91 4.00 -17.89
N HIS A 85 -1.06 4.34 -16.92
CA HIS A 85 0.39 4.09 -16.98
C HIS A 85 0.79 2.62 -16.76
N ASN A 86 -0.10 1.75 -16.30
CA ASN A 86 0.19 0.33 -16.04
C ASN A 86 -0.83 -0.64 -16.67
N ARG A 87 -1.82 -0.14 -17.42
CA ARG A 87 -2.95 -0.92 -17.95
C ARG A 87 -2.51 -2.11 -18.81
N THR A 88 -1.47 -1.94 -19.62
CA THR A 88 -0.95 -2.97 -20.54
C THR A 88 0.22 -3.76 -19.97
N ARG A 89 0.65 -3.48 -18.74
CA ARG A 89 1.79 -4.17 -18.12
C ARG A 89 1.41 -5.63 -17.81
N SER A 90 2.16 -6.57 -18.36
CA SER A 90 2.16 -7.96 -17.92
C SER A 90 2.78 -8.07 -16.52
N LEU A 91 2.13 -8.82 -15.63
CA LEU A 91 2.63 -9.09 -14.28
C LEU A 91 3.18 -10.51 -14.24
N GLU A 92 4.34 -10.69 -13.60
CA GLU A 92 4.95 -11.98 -13.28
C GLU A 92 4.35 -12.58 -11.99
N THR A 93 3.65 -11.77 -11.19
CA THR A 93 2.93 -12.21 -9.99
C THR A 93 1.44 -11.86 -10.07
N THR A 94 0.61 -12.68 -9.41
CA THR A 94 -0.85 -12.52 -9.39
C THR A 94 -1.29 -11.82 -8.10
N PRO A 95 -1.97 -10.65 -8.19
CA PRO A 95 -2.56 -10.01 -7.02
C PRO A 95 -3.82 -10.78 -6.55
N THR A 96 -4.25 -10.58 -5.30
CA THR A 96 -5.53 -11.13 -4.81
C THR A 96 -6.70 -10.55 -5.61
N HIS A 97 -6.67 -9.25 -5.86
CA HIS A 97 -7.67 -8.53 -6.63
C HIS A 97 -7.00 -7.62 -7.66
N SER A 98 -7.64 -7.44 -8.82
CA SER A 98 -7.30 -6.40 -9.78
C SER A 98 -8.46 -5.44 -9.86
N VAL A 99 -8.21 -4.16 -9.62
CA VAL A 99 -9.23 -3.10 -9.55
C VAL A 99 -8.90 -1.95 -10.49
N THR A 100 -9.88 -1.17 -10.92
CA THR A 100 -9.69 -0.04 -11.84
C THR A 100 -9.92 1.33 -11.21
N ASP A 101 -10.59 1.37 -10.06
CA ASP A 101 -10.85 2.57 -9.28
C ASP A 101 -10.90 2.28 -7.77
N LEU A 102 -11.10 3.33 -6.97
CA LEU A 102 -11.14 3.23 -5.52
C LEU A 102 -12.51 2.77 -4.99
N ASP A 103 -13.58 2.89 -5.76
CA ASP A 103 -14.92 2.43 -5.34
C ASP A 103 -14.96 0.90 -5.28
N GLU A 104 -14.32 0.23 -6.24
CA GLU A 104 -14.10 -1.22 -6.21
C GLU A 104 -13.31 -1.65 -4.96
N VAL A 105 -12.29 -0.88 -4.55
CA VAL A 105 -11.52 -1.15 -3.33
C VAL A 105 -12.41 -1.05 -2.08
N VAL A 106 -13.26 -0.03 -2.01
CA VAL A 106 -14.21 0.13 -0.91
C VAL A 106 -15.17 -1.06 -0.86
N GLY A 107 -15.66 -1.53 -2.01
CA GLY A 107 -16.48 -2.74 -2.11
C GLY A 107 -15.80 -3.93 -1.44
N LEU A 108 -14.55 -4.25 -1.83
CA LEU A 108 -13.78 -5.38 -1.28
C LEU A 108 -13.56 -5.27 0.24
N ALA A 109 -13.28 -4.07 0.74
CA ALA A 109 -13.05 -3.84 2.17
C ALA A 109 -14.32 -4.03 3.00
N THR A 110 -15.50 -3.73 2.43
CA THR A 110 -16.79 -3.87 3.13
C THR A 110 -17.35 -5.29 3.13
N GLU A 111 -16.99 -6.13 2.14
CA GLU A 111 -17.39 -7.54 2.09
C GLU A 111 -16.75 -8.39 3.20
N SER A 112 -15.63 -7.92 3.77
CA SER A 112 -14.82 -8.67 4.74
C SER A 112 -15.27 -8.55 6.20
N VAL A 113 -16.38 -7.84 6.49
CA VAL A 113 -16.92 -7.69 7.85
C VAL A 113 -18.29 -8.38 7.94
N PRO A 114 -18.39 -9.62 8.46
CA PRO A 114 -19.68 -10.06 8.99
C PRO A 114 -20.05 -9.14 10.16
N PRO A 115 -21.29 -8.60 10.22
CA PRO A 115 -21.72 -7.83 11.37
C PRO A 115 -21.69 -8.71 12.63
N THR A 116 -21.13 -8.17 13.71
CA THR A 116 -21.17 -8.79 15.06
C THR A 116 -22.51 -8.50 15.72
#